data_AF-A0A4Y1Z898-F1
#
_entry.id   AF-A0A4Y1Z898-F1
#
_cell.length_a   1.000
_cell.length_b   1.000
_cell.length_c   1.000
_cell.angle_alpha   90.00
_cell.angle_beta   90.00
_cell.angle_gamma   90.00
#
_symmetry.space_group_name_H-M   'P 1'
#
loop_
_entity.id
_entity.type
_entity.pdbx_description
1 polymer ?
#
loop_
_entity_poly.entity_id
_entity_poly.type
_entity_poly.pdbx_seq_one_letter_code
_entity_poly.pdbx_strand_id
1 'polypeptide(L)'
;MKISYQCDLKKDRICSMGLQLINGTMIEGFQSVLNTLHLSQKLPDYCYTLRPLITIKSGLARIEHFIESELQKENFEWADHAATRWDKDLQLLNAFYEHQEEKPERYVQEKQALKRTISTANKSHINQCRSFFFFNRPPSCQT
;
A
#
# COMPACT_ATOMS: atom_id res chain seq x y z
N MET A 1 3.46 11.08 -5.01
CA MET A 1 2.93 10.53 -3.74
C MET A 1 3.55 9.16 -3.49
N LYS A 2 3.88 8.81 -2.24
CA LYS A 2 4.46 7.50 -1.89
C LYS A 2 3.40 6.63 -1.24
N ILE A 3 3.15 5.46 -1.80
CA ILE A 3 2.30 4.41 -1.24
C ILE A 3 3.22 3.38 -0.61
N SER A 4 2.98 3.02 0.64
CA SER A 4 3.78 2.01 1.37
C SER A 4 2.84 0.93 1.88
N TYR A 5 3.18 -0.33 1.61
CA TYR A 5 2.44 -1.50 2.06
C TYR A 5 3.29 -2.23 3.11
N GLN A 6 2.69 -2.60 4.23
CA GLN A 6 3.36 -3.33 5.31
C GLN A 6 2.46 -4.47 5.83
N CYS A 7 2.86 -5.70 5.53
CA CYS A 7 2.34 -6.91 6.18
C CYS A 7 3.54 -7.65 6.79
N ASP A 8 4.23 -8.47 6.01
CA ASP A 8 5.48 -9.18 6.36
C ASP A 8 6.69 -8.61 5.59
N LEU A 9 6.47 -8.23 4.34
CA LEU A 9 7.41 -7.54 3.46
C LEU A 9 7.00 -6.06 3.30
N LYS A 10 8.00 -5.17 3.27
CA LYS A 10 7.77 -3.76 2.96
C LYS A 10 7.82 -3.57 1.45
N LYS A 11 6.70 -3.15 0.86
CA LYS A 11 6.63 -2.74 -0.55
C LYS A 11 6.39 -1.24 -0.60
N ASP A 12 7.27 -0.51 -1.27
CA ASP A 12 7.10 0.92 -1.49
C ASP A 12 6.85 1.18 -2.98
N ARG A 13 5.77 1.89 -3.32
CA ARG A 13 5.46 2.33 -4.68
C ARG A 13 5.40 3.85 -4.72
N ILE A 14 6.11 4.45 -5.67
CA ILE A 14 6.02 5.88 -5.95
C ILE A 14 5.03 6.08 -7.09
N CYS A 15 3.97 6.83 -6.83
CA CYS A 15 3.00 7.22 -7.85
C CYS A 15 3.26 8.68 -8.24
N SER A 16 3.51 8.89 -9.54
CA SER A 16 3.57 10.21 -10.15
C SER A 16 2.27 10.46 -10.89
N MET A 17 1.55 11.51 -10.52
CA MET A 17 0.30 11.91 -11.14
C MET A 17 0.34 13.40 -11.46
N GLY A 18 -0.12 13.76 -12.65
CA GLY A 18 -0.36 15.12 -13.08
C GLY A 18 -1.86 15.38 -13.12
N LEU A 19 -2.29 16.55 -12.64
CA LEU A 19 -3.66 17.01 -12.76
C LEU A 19 -3.67 18.36 -13.47
N GLN A 20 -4.42 18.46 -14.57
CA GLN A 20 -4.61 19.70 -15.27
C GLN A 20 -5.76 20.49 -14.63
N LEU A 21 -5.45 21.62 -14.00
CA LEU A 21 -6.43 22.41 -13.22
C LEU A 21 -7.45 23.19 -14.08
N ILE A 22 -7.29 23.18 -15.41
CA ILE A 22 -8.20 23.84 -16.34
C ILE A 22 -9.39 22.94 -16.68
N ASN A 23 -9.15 21.66 -17.00
CA ASN A 23 -10.20 20.72 -17.44
C ASN A 23 -10.37 19.53 -16.49
N GLY A 24 -9.42 19.26 -15.61
CA GLY A 24 -9.43 18.16 -14.66
C GLY A 24 -8.85 16.84 -15.20
N THR A 25 -8.18 16.86 -16.34
CA THR A 25 -7.53 15.68 -16.89
C THR A 25 -6.43 15.19 -15.96
N MET A 26 -6.41 13.88 -15.69
CA MET A 26 -5.38 13.22 -14.90
C MET A 26 -4.45 12.41 -15.79
N ILE A 27 -3.15 12.46 -15.50
CA ILE A 27 -2.10 11.74 -16.24
C ILE A 27 -1.22 10.99 -15.25
N GLU A 28 -1.10 9.67 -15.41
CA GLU A 28 -0.15 8.86 -14.66
C GLU A 28 1.26 8.98 -15.23
N GLY A 29 2.29 8.79 -14.39
CA GLY A 29 3.68 8.86 -14.81
C GLY A 29 4.12 10.27 -15.21
N PHE A 30 3.48 11.31 -14.69
CA PHE A 30 3.70 12.70 -15.11
C PHE A 30 5.16 13.15 -14.97
N GLN A 31 5.93 12.58 -14.04
CA GLN A 31 7.36 12.82 -13.91
C GLN A 31 8.13 12.48 -15.20
N SER A 32 7.77 11.38 -15.87
CA SER A 32 8.38 10.99 -17.14
C SER A 32 8.08 12.02 -18.24
N VAL A 33 6.87 12.58 -18.23
CA VAL A 33 6.47 13.67 -19.13
C VAL A 33 7.26 14.94 -18.83
N LEU A 34 7.45 15.29 -17.55
CA LEU A 34 8.25 16.45 -17.17
C LEU A 34 9.71 16.33 -17.65
N ASN A 35 10.28 15.13 -17.60
CA ASN A 35 11.65 14.89 -18.04
C ASN A 35 11.85 15.07 -19.56
N THR A 36 10.78 15.00 -20.37
CA THR A 36 10.87 15.23 -21.83
C THR A 36 10.65 16.69 -22.21
N LEU A 37 10.19 17.53 -21.28
CA LEU A 37 9.94 18.95 -21.55
C LEU A 37 11.22 19.77 -21.41
N HIS A 38 11.54 20.55 -22.44
CA HIS A 38 12.57 21.57 -22.38
C HIS A 38 12.05 22.79 -21.61
N LEU A 39 12.26 22.79 -20.30
CA LEU A 39 11.89 23.92 -19.43
C LEU A 39 12.93 25.03 -19.53
N SER A 40 12.53 26.22 -20.00
CA SER A 40 13.36 27.43 -19.96
C SER A 40 13.19 28.17 -18.64
N GLN A 41 14.27 28.76 -18.13
CA GLN A 41 14.22 29.61 -16.93
C GLN A 41 13.48 30.94 -17.18
N LYS A 42 13.40 31.37 -18.45
CA LYS A 42 12.64 32.55 -18.86
C LYS A 42 11.22 32.14 -19.24
N LEU A 43 10.23 32.86 -18.71
CA LEU A 43 8.86 32.77 -19.20
C LEU A 43 8.83 33.26 -20.67
N PRO A 44 8.21 32.52 -21.60
CA PRO A 44 8.06 32.98 -22.97
C PRO A 44 7.32 34.32 -23.04
N ASP A 45 7.71 35.16 -24.00
CA ASP A 45 7.01 36.40 -24.27
C ASP A 45 5.58 36.04 -24.76
N TYR A 46 4.55 36.75 -24.26
CA TYR A 46 3.10 36.50 -24.50
C TYR A 46 2.47 35.29 -23.79
N CYS A 47 2.98 34.86 -22.63
CA CYS A 47 2.24 33.93 -21.77
C CYS A 47 1.15 34.64 -20.94
N TYR A 48 -0.08 34.13 -21.00
CA TYR A 48 -1.20 34.54 -20.14
C TYR A 48 -1.52 33.45 -19.12
N THR A 49 -1.74 33.83 -17.86
CA THR A 49 -2.19 32.89 -16.83
C THR A 49 -3.70 32.69 -16.94
N LEU A 50 -4.10 31.48 -17.33
CA LEU A 50 -5.50 31.09 -17.25
C LEU A 50 -5.89 30.85 -15.79
N ARG A 51 -7.07 31.35 -15.39
CA ARG A 51 -7.61 31.04 -14.06
C ARG A 51 -7.99 29.56 -14.01
N PRO A 52 -7.49 28.79 -13.03
CA PRO A 52 -7.87 27.39 -12.89
C PRO A 52 -9.36 27.28 -12.58
N LEU A 53 -10.06 26.38 -13.27
CA LEU A 53 -11.45 26.06 -12.96
C LEU A 53 -11.54 25.17 -11.72
N ILE A 54 -10.49 24.38 -11.47
CA ILE A 54 -10.41 23.45 -10.35
C ILE A 54 -9.49 24.03 -9.29
N THR A 55 -9.98 24.12 -8.06
CA THR A 55 -9.16 24.56 -6.92
C THR A 55 -8.12 23.50 -6.58
N ILE A 56 -6.97 23.93 -6.07
CA ILE A 56 -5.90 23.02 -5.63
C ILE A 56 -6.42 21.98 -4.63
N LYS A 57 -7.26 22.40 -3.68
CA LYS A 57 -7.86 21.52 -2.68
C LYS A 57 -8.75 20.44 -3.32
N SER A 58 -9.60 20.81 -4.27
CA SER A 58 -10.43 19.84 -4.99
C SER A 58 -9.60 18.92 -5.88
N GLY A 59 -8.54 19.45 -6.50
CA GLY A 59 -7.63 18.66 -7.30
C GLY A 59 -6.90 17.59 -6.49
N LEU A 60 -6.42 17.94 -5.29
CA LEU A 60 -5.79 16.99 -4.38
C LEU A 60 -6.75 15.87 -3.98
N ALA A 61 -7.98 16.22 -3.59
CA ALA A 61 -9.00 15.23 -3.23
C ALA A 61 -9.33 14.27 -4.39
N ARG A 62 -9.30 14.73 -5.64
CA ARG A 62 -9.48 13.85 -6.82
C ARG A 62 -8.31 12.88 -7.00
N ILE A 63 -7.08 13.34 -6.78
CA ILE A 63 -5.89 12.48 -6.86
C ILE A 63 -5.95 11.42 -5.77
N GLU A 64 -6.32 11.79 -4.54
CA GLU A 64 -6.50 10.86 -3.42
C GLU A 64 -7.56 9.80 -3.76
N HIS A 65 -8.74 10.22 -4.20
CA HIS A 65 -9.82 9.29 -4.53
C HIS A 65 -9.48 8.37 -5.70
N PHE A 66 -8.75 8.87 -6.71
CA PHE A 66 -8.26 8.03 -7.80
C PHE A 66 -7.34 6.94 -7.26
N ILE A 67 -6.37 7.30 -6.43
CA ILE A 67 -5.43 6.33 -5.83
C ILE A 67 -6.16 5.32 -4.95
N GLU A 68 -7.15 5.76 -4.16
CA GLU A 68 -8.01 4.87 -3.38
C GLU A 68 -8.74 3.85 -4.27
N SER A 69 -9.32 4.32 -5.37
CA SER A 69 -10.04 3.45 -6.30
C SER A 69 -9.13 2.42 -6.98
N GLU A 70 -7.88 2.80 -7.27
CA GLU A 70 -6.89 1.89 -7.84
C GLU A 70 -6.39 0.87 -6.82
N LEU A 71 -6.20 1.28 -5.56
CA LEU A 71 -5.83 0.37 -4.47
C LEU A 71 -6.94 -0.65 -4.18
N GLN A 72 -8.21 -0.27 -4.29
CA GLN A 72 -9.34 -1.21 -4.11
C GLN A 72 -9.41 -2.28 -5.19
N LYS A 73 -8.93 -1.98 -6.41
CA LYS A 73 -8.88 -2.93 -7.53
C LYS A 73 -7.62 -3.80 -7.50
N GLU A 74 -6.60 -3.39 -6.76
CA GLU A 74 -5.34 -4.10 -6.68
C GLU A 74 -5.53 -5.43 -5.93
N ASN A 75 -4.97 -6.50 -6.48
CA ASN A 75 -5.12 -7.81 -5.87
C ASN A 75 -4.15 -7.97 -4.68
N PHE A 76 -4.70 -8.28 -3.50
CA PHE A 76 -3.95 -8.46 -2.25
C PHE A 76 -3.49 -9.90 -2.02
N GLU A 77 -3.38 -10.73 -3.07
CA GLU A 77 -2.89 -12.13 -2.96
C GLU A 77 -1.59 -12.24 -2.16
N TRP A 78 -0.72 -11.23 -2.24
CA TRP A 78 0.52 -11.19 -1.47
C TRP A 78 0.28 -11.23 0.06
N ALA A 79 -0.79 -10.62 0.54
CA ALA A 79 -1.19 -10.66 1.95
C ALA A 79 -1.77 -12.05 2.32
N ASP A 80 -2.55 -12.67 1.44
CA ASP A 80 -3.07 -14.03 1.64
C ASP A 80 -1.95 -15.09 1.61
N HIS A 81 -0.95 -14.89 0.74
CA HIS A 81 0.25 -15.72 0.69
C HIS A 81 1.11 -15.59 1.96
N ALA A 82 1.13 -14.43 2.61
CA ALA A 82 1.82 -14.26 3.89
C ALA A 82 1.20 -15.14 4.99
N ALA A 83 -0.14 -15.21 5.05
CA ALA A 83 -0.85 -16.09 5.99
C ALA A 83 -0.62 -17.58 5.67
N THR A 84 -0.54 -17.93 4.39
CA THR A 84 -0.24 -19.30 3.95
C THR A 84 1.21 -19.68 4.27
N ARG A 85 2.16 -18.76 4.09
CA ARG A 85 3.58 -18.98 4.40
C ARG A 85 3.80 -19.18 5.89
N TRP A 86 3.09 -18.40 6.69
CA TRP A 86 3.03 -18.59 8.13
C TRP A 86 2.60 -20.00 8.53
N ASP A 87 1.50 -20.49 7.96
CA ASP A 87 0.98 -21.80 8.32
C ASP A 87 2.00 -22.90 7.97
N LYS A 88 2.68 -22.76 6.83
CA LYS A 88 3.79 -23.65 6.44
C LYS A 88 4.96 -23.59 7.41
N ASP A 89 5.39 -22.40 7.84
CA ASP A 89 6.50 -22.25 8.79
C ASP A 89 6.14 -22.87 10.16
N LEU A 90 4.87 -22.74 10.58
CA LEU A 90 4.37 -23.34 11.80
C LEU A 90 4.25 -24.87 11.70
N GLN A 91 3.79 -25.39 10.57
CA GLN A 91 3.75 -26.83 10.28
C GLN A 91 5.16 -27.43 10.26
N LEU A 92 6.11 -26.76 9.61
CA LEU A 92 7.51 -27.19 9.57
C LEU A 92 8.11 -27.24 10.99
N LEU A 93 7.87 -26.21 11.79
CA LEU A 93 8.31 -26.18 13.19
C LEU A 93 7.68 -27.34 13.98
N ASN A 94 6.39 -27.61 13.80
CA ASN A 94 5.73 -28.72 14.50
C ASN A 94 6.30 -30.08 14.08
N ALA A 95 6.53 -30.31 12.78
CA ALA A 95 7.11 -31.55 12.26
C ALA A 95 8.53 -31.79 12.79
N PHE A 96 9.34 -30.72 12.93
CA PHE A 96 10.71 -30.80 13.45
C PHE A 96 10.77 -31.30 14.91
N TYR A 97 9.73 -31.03 15.69
CA TYR A 97 9.63 -31.38 17.11
C TYR A 97 8.56 -32.46 17.38
N GLU A 98 8.04 -33.13 16.34
CA GLU A 98 6.94 -34.10 16.48
C GLU A 98 7.33 -35.34 17.29
N HIS A 99 8.61 -35.72 17.25
CA HIS A 99 9.11 -36.94 17.89
C HIS A 99 9.75 -36.67 19.28
N GLN A 100 9.57 -35.47 19.82
CA GLN A 100 10.03 -35.12 21.16
C GLN A 100 8.84 -35.13 22.12
N GLU A 101 8.82 -36.09 23.05
CA GLU A 101 7.75 -36.23 24.06
C GLU A 101 7.63 -34.99 24.95
N GLU A 102 8.76 -34.37 25.28
CA GLU A 102 8.81 -33.10 26.01
C GLU A 102 9.27 -31.99 25.06
N LYS A 103 8.38 -31.01 24.81
CA LYS A 103 8.70 -29.88 23.93
C LYS A 103 9.74 -28.99 24.59
N PRO A 104 10.96 -28.87 24.04
CA PRO A 104 12.02 -28.11 24.68
C PRO A 104 11.70 -26.61 24.67
N GLU A 105 12.33 -25.89 25.58
CA GLU A 105 12.15 -24.44 25.74
C GLU A 105 12.42 -23.66 24.43
N ARG A 106 13.31 -24.18 23.57
CA ARG A 106 13.58 -23.66 22.21
C ARG A 106 12.34 -23.65 21.31
N TYR A 107 11.51 -24.69 21.34
CA TYR A 107 10.28 -24.74 20.55
C TYR A 107 9.32 -23.60 20.96
N VAL A 108 9.21 -23.34 22.27
CA VAL A 108 8.35 -22.26 22.79
C VAL A 108 8.90 -20.89 22.38
N GLN A 109 10.21 -20.70 22.43
CA GLN A 109 10.86 -19.45 22.01
C GLN A 109 10.68 -19.19 20.52
N GLU A 110 10.90 -20.18 19.66
CA GLU A 110 10.73 -20.05 18.21
C GLU A 110 9.27 -19.81 17.83
N LYS A 111 8.33 -20.53 18.44
CA LYS A 111 6.89 -20.30 18.26
C LYS A 111 6.46 -18.90 18.70
N GLN A 112 7.04 -18.38 19.79
CA GLN A 112 6.79 -17.01 20.22
C GLN A 112 7.40 -15.97 19.29
N ALA A 113 8.62 -16.20 18.77
CA ALA A 113 9.27 -15.33 17.80
C ALA A 113 8.44 -15.22 16.52
N LEU A 114 8.00 -16.38 16.00
CA LEU A 114 7.05 -16.47 14.91
C LEU A 114 5.77 -15.66 15.23
N LYS A 115 5.13 -15.86 16.39
CA LYS A 115 3.87 -15.17 16.75
C LYS A 115 4.01 -13.65 16.80
N ARG A 116 5.18 -13.14 17.19
CA ARG A 116 5.47 -11.70 17.23
C ARG A 116 5.54 -11.10 15.83
N THR A 117 6.15 -11.81 14.88
CA THR A 117 6.22 -11.38 13.47
C THR A 117 4.82 -11.19 12.89
N ILE A 118 3.91 -12.15 13.12
CA ILE A 118 2.50 -12.00 12.70
C ILE A 118 1.76 -10.91 13.44
N SER A 119 1.88 -10.83 14.77
CA SER A 119 1.17 -9.78 15.50
C SER A 119 1.60 -8.40 15.03
N THR A 120 2.87 -8.25 14.65
CA THR A 120 3.41 -7.01 14.10
C THR A 120 2.90 -6.79 12.68
N ALA A 121 2.88 -7.83 11.84
CA ALA A 121 2.33 -7.78 10.50
C ALA A 121 0.84 -7.40 10.47
N ASN A 122 0.01 -8.06 11.28
CA ASN A 122 -1.41 -7.76 11.41
C ASN A 122 -1.64 -6.36 12.01
N LYS A 123 -0.84 -5.94 13.00
CA LYS A 123 -0.92 -4.58 13.56
C LYS A 123 -0.47 -3.54 12.54
N SER A 124 0.56 -3.80 11.73
CA SER A 124 1.00 -2.92 10.65
C SER A 124 -0.05 -2.83 9.56
N HIS A 125 -0.65 -3.96 9.16
CA HIS A 125 -1.77 -4.00 8.23
C HIS A 125 -2.98 -3.21 8.78
N ILE A 126 -3.33 -3.37 10.06
CA ILE A 126 -4.43 -2.65 10.73
C ILE A 126 -4.10 -1.16 10.95
N ASN A 127 -2.85 -0.80 11.28
CA ASN A 127 -2.43 0.56 11.60
C ASN A 127 -2.13 1.40 10.35
N GLN A 128 -1.62 0.78 9.29
CA GLN A 128 -1.44 1.44 8.00
C GLN A 128 -2.79 1.68 7.31
N CYS A 129 -3.81 0.84 7.60
CA CYS A 129 -5.22 1.15 7.36
C CYS A 129 -5.83 2.18 8.34
N ARG A 130 -5.13 2.60 9.42
CA ARG A 130 -5.65 3.61 10.38
C ARG A 130 -5.05 4.99 10.24
N SER A 131 -3.87 5.15 9.63
CA SER A 131 -3.41 6.49 9.24
C SER A 131 -3.96 6.94 7.87
N PHE A 132 -4.49 6.01 7.07
CA PHE A 132 -5.27 6.28 5.86
C PHE A 132 -6.27 5.10 5.68
N PHE A 133 -7.56 5.43 5.77
CA PHE A 133 -8.76 4.64 5.47
C PHE A 133 -9.10 3.35 6.25
N PHE A 134 -10.08 3.51 7.15
CA PHE A 134 -10.91 2.46 7.73
C PHE A 134 -11.44 1.48 6.66
N PHE A 135 -11.12 0.20 6.79
CA PHE A 135 -11.88 -0.89 6.17
C PHE A 135 -12.45 -1.78 7.29
N ASN A 136 -13.71 -1.54 7.65
CA ASN A 136 -14.56 -2.55 8.26
C ASN A 136 -15.20 -3.33 7.11
N ARG A 137 -14.72 -4.54 6.84
CA ARG A 137 -15.44 -5.50 5.98
C ARG A 137 -16.52 -6.14 6.85
N PRO A 138 -17.83 -5.97 6.57
CA PRO A 138 -18.83 -6.80 7.24
C PRO A 138 -18.61 -8.26 6.83
N PRO A 139 -18.84 -9.23 7.73
CA PRO A 139 -18.77 -10.63 7.36
C PRO A 139 -19.83 -10.90 6.30
N SER A 140 -19.40 -11.39 5.14
CA SER A 140 -20.28 -11.99 4.15
C SER A 140 -20.93 -13.23 4.77
N CYS A 141 -22.16 -13.07 5.26
CA CYS A 141 -23.04 -14.19 5.53
C CYS A 141 -23.34 -14.88 4.20
N GLN A 142 -22.99 -16.15 4.17
CA GLN A 142 -23.40 -17.12 3.16
C GLN A 142 -24.93 -17.17 3.07
N THR A 143 -25.46 -17.30 1.86
CA THR A 143 -26.56 -18.22 1.55
C THR A 143 -26.42 -18.69 0.12
#